data_AF-A0A0G4MVE0-F1
#
_entry.id   AF-A0A0G4MVE0-F1
#
_cell.length_a   1.000
_cell.length_b   1.000
_cell.length_c   1.000
_cell.angle_alpha   90.00
_cell.angle_beta   90.00
_cell.angle_gamma   90.00
#
_symmetry.space_group_name_H-M   'P 1'
#
loop_
_entity.id
_entity.type
_entity.pdbx_description
1 polymer ?
#
loop_
_entity_poly.entity_id
_entity_poly.type
_entity_poly.pdbx_seq_one_letter_code
_entity_poly.pdbx_strand_id
1 'polypeptide(L)'
;VANSCLDLLQINDTGVTALNWVQSKIRRKIERARRDNLPGASVAECEKQLELTQKYWIQDLDTAPHVLVHGDLSNNNIIVDDSNTVRGIIDLGWAELVPLQFAASYPRFLTHEPDEEGSFTISGHLNDRLLRDRAFFLGCIKYRALKDDGSSIMQTFYQLLAREDQIARHWWITAASRIDIHHAMVRCDWNPKG
;
A
#
# COMPACT_ATOMS: atom_id res chain seq x y z
N VAL A 1 -6.39 -15.91 -0.97
CA VAL A 1 -5.51 -14.73 -0.87
C VAL A 1 -6.01 -13.71 0.14
N ALA A 2 -7.25 -13.19 0.03
CA ALA A 2 -7.80 -12.23 1.00
C ALA A 2 -7.66 -12.69 2.47
N ASN A 3 -8.04 -13.94 2.75
CA ASN A 3 -7.86 -14.55 4.07
C ASN A 3 -6.40 -14.52 4.52
N SER A 4 -5.48 -14.95 3.67
CA SER A 4 -4.05 -14.98 3.95
C SER A 4 -3.44 -13.59 4.16
N CYS A 5 -3.94 -12.55 3.48
CA CYS A 5 -3.54 -11.16 3.75
C CYS A 5 -3.93 -10.72 5.17
N LEU A 6 -5.11 -11.12 5.65
CA LEU A 6 -5.59 -10.79 6.99
C LEU A 6 -4.87 -11.62 8.06
N ASP A 7 -4.62 -12.90 7.79
CA ASP A 7 -3.91 -13.79 8.71
C ASP A 7 -2.43 -13.35 8.93
N LEU A 8 -1.88 -12.52 8.02
CA LEU A 8 -0.56 -11.88 8.17
C LEU A 8 -0.56 -10.64 9.07
N LEU A 9 -1.72 -10.07 9.44
CA LEU A 9 -1.80 -8.88 10.29
C LEU A 9 -1.43 -9.22 11.75
N GLN A 10 -0.14 -9.36 12.03
CA GLN A 10 0.37 -9.49 13.39
C GLN A 10 0.62 -8.11 13.99
N ILE A 11 0.05 -7.86 15.17
CA ILE A 11 0.10 -6.58 15.89
C ILE A 11 1.44 -6.47 16.61
N ASN A 12 2.13 -5.35 16.38
CA ASN A 12 3.28 -4.99 17.20
C ASN A 12 3.18 -3.52 17.63
N ASP A 13 3.43 -3.27 18.91
CA ASP A 13 3.53 -1.92 19.46
C ASP A 13 4.98 -1.46 19.34
N THR A 14 5.25 -0.63 18.34
CA THR A 14 6.58 -0.10 18.08
C THR A 14 6.87 1.16 18.90
N GLY A 15 5.86 1.74 19.57
CA GLY A 15 5.94 3.06 20.19
C GLY A 15 6.13 4.23 19.21
N VAL A 16 6.14 3.96 17.89
CA VAL A 16 6.31 4.97 16.83
C VAL A 16 4.95 5.29 16.24
N THR A 17 4.60 6.57 16.09
CA THR A 17 3.34 6.96 15.45
C THR A 17 3.44 6.82 13.92
N ALA A 18 2.30 6.64 13.25
CA ALA A 18 2.23 6.54 11.80
C ALA A 18 2.81 7.79 11.11
N LEU A 19 2.52 8.98 11.64
CA LEU A 19 3.04 10.26 11.15
C LEU A 19 4.57 10.31 11.24
N ASN A 20 5.12 9.97 12.42
CA ASN A 20 6.57 9.94 12.62
C ASN A 20 7.23 8.91 11.71
N TRP A 21 6.62 7.74 11.54
CA TRP A 21 7.11 6.68 10.66
C TRP A 21 7.21 7.16 9.21
N VAL A 22 6.14 7.74 8.65
CA VAL A 22 6.13 8.18 7.25
C VAL A 22 7.00 9.40 7.01
N GLN A 23 6.97 10.40 7.90
CA GLN A 23 7.83 11.58 7.78
C GLN A 23 9.31 11.18 7.85
N SER A 24 9.67 10.23 8.71
CA SER A 24 11.05 9.74 8.78
C SER A 24 11.48 9.04 7.48
N LYS A 25 10.58 8.26 6.86
CA LYS A 25 10.85 7.61 5.56
C LYS A 25 11.10 8.64 4.45
N ILE A 26 10.25 9.66 4.35
CA ILE A 26 10.38 10.71 3.33
C ILE A 26 11.57 11.64 3.63
N ARG A 27 11.83 12.02 4.89
CA ARG A 27 13.00 12.84 5.26
C ARG A 27 14.32 12.15 4.94
N ARG A 28 14.43 10.83 5.18
CA ARG A 28 15.61 10.06 4.75
C ARG A 28 15.81 10.11 3.23
N LYS A 29 14.72 10.09 2.45
CA LYS A 29 14.77 10.23 1.00
C LYS A 29 15.23 11.64 0.58
N ILE A 30 14.73 12.70 1.22
CA ILE A 30 15.18 14.09 1.01
C ILE A 30 16.69 14.20 1.27
N GLU A 31 17.19 13.65 2.38
CA GLU A 31 18.61 13.68 2.70
C GLU A 31 19.48 12.93 1.68
N ARG A 32 18.97 11.85 1.08
CA ARG A 32 19.65 11.17 -0.03
C ARG A 32 19.67 12.04 -1.30
N ALA A 33 18.57 12.71 -1.61
CA ALA A 33 18.50 13.63 -2.75
C ALA A 33 19.45 14.83 -2.59
N ARG A 34 19.55 15.41 -1.37
CA ARG A 34 20.48 16.51 -1.06
C ARG A 34 21.96 16.14 -1.23
N ARG A 35 22.28 14.85 -1.11
CA ARG A 35 23.64 14.31 -1.25
C ARG A 35 23.93 13.77 -2.65
N ASP A 36 23.05 14.03 -3.62
CA ASP A 36 23.08 13.46 -4.97
C ASP A 36 23.13 11.91 -5.01
N ASN A 37 22.70 11.26 -3.92
CA ASN A 37 22.67 9.81 -3.73
C ASN A 37 21.27 9.23 -4.02
N LEU A 38 20.47 9.94 -4.81
CA LEU A 38 19.16 9.51 -5.28
C LEU A 38 18.98 9.94 -6.75
N PRO A 39 19.58 9.20 -7.71
CA PRO A 39 19.45 9.51 -9.12
C PRO A 39 17.98 9.57 -9.53
N GLY A 40 17.56 10.68 -10.14
CA GLY A 40 16.22 10.86 -10.69
C GLY A 40 15.19 11.56 -9.79
N ALA A 41 15.49 11.79 -8.50
CA ALA A 41 14.62 12.57 -7.61
C ALA A 41 15.29 13.86 -7.17
N SER A 42 14.63 14.99 -7.40
CA SER A 42 15.03 16.29 -6.85
C SER A 42 14.56 16.46 -5.40
N VAL A 43 15.24 17.35 -4.68
CA VAL A 43 14.85 17.75 -3.32
C VAL A 43 13.42 18.32 -3.30
N ALA A 44 13.08 19.17 -4.27
CA ALA A 44 11.77 19.80 -4.38
C ALA A 44 10.64 18.78 -4.57
N GLU A 45 10.84 17.75 -5.39
CA GLU A 45 9.86 16.67 -5.58
C GLU A 45 9.67 15.84 -4.30
N CYS A 46 10.75 15.61 -3.55
CA CYS A 46 10.69 14.92 -2.26
C CYS A 46 10.02 15.76 -1.16
N GLU A 47 10.23 17.07 -1.16
CA GLU A 47 9.57 18.01 -0.24
C GLU A 47 8.07 18.11 -0.55
N LYS A 48 7.67 18.16 -1.83
CA LYS A 48 6.26 18.05 -2.24
C LYS A 48 5.61 16.74 -1.77
N GLN A 49 6.33 15.62 -1.83
CA GLN A 49 5.86 14.36 -1.25
C GLN A 49 5.59 14.46 0.25
N LEU A 50 6.48 15.15 0.98
CA LEU A 50 6.37 15.35 2.42
C LEU A 50 5.14 16.20 2.78
N GLU A 51 4.87 17.27 2.03
CA GLU A 51 3.69 18.12 2.22
C GLU A 51 2.38 17.35 2.11
N LEU A 52 2.30 16.42 1.16
CA LEU A 52 1.14 15.53 0.98
C LEU A 52 0.85 14.61 2.16
N THR A 53 1.76 14.51 3.14
CA THR A 53 1.49 13.82 4.41
C THR A 53 0.24 14.38 5.07
N GLN A 54 0.02 15.70 5.04
CA GLN A 54 -1.18 16.32 5.64
C GLN A 54 -2.48 15.87 5.00
N LYS A 55 -2.44 15.47 3.72
CA LYS A 55 -3.60 14.97 2.97
C LYS A 55 -3.86 13.49 3.25
N TYR A 56 -2.80 12.68 3.29
CA TYR A 56 -2.93 11.22 3.29
C TYR A 56 -2.76 10.56 4.67
N TRP A 57 -2.27 11.30 5.67
CA TRP A 57 -2.24 10.84 7.05
C TRP A 57 -3.64 10.92 7.68
N ILE A 58 -4.00 9.92 8.46
CA ILE A 58 -5.27 9.85 9.20
C ILE A 58 -4.94 9.97 10.68
N GLN A 59 -5.33 11.10 11.28
CA GLN A 59 -5.02 11.45 12.66
C GLN A 59 -5.57 10.43 13.67
N ASP A 60 -6.81 9.96 13.47
CA ASP A 60 -7.46 8.99 14.37
C ASP A 60 -6.76 7.63 14.40
N LEU A 61 -5.87 7.37 13.43
CA LEU A 61 -5.11 6.13 13.31
C LEU A 61 -3.60 6.34 13.51
N ASP A 62 -3.19 7.48 14.10
CA ASP A 62 -1.75 7.78 14.25
C ASP A 62 -1.04 6.85 15.24
N THR A 63 -1.75 6.43 16.29
CA THR A 63 -1.27 5.46 17.29
C THR A 63 -1.82 4.06 17.06
N ALA A 64 -2.46 3.82 15.92
CA ALA A 64 -2.93 2.48 15.54
C ALA A 64 -1.72 1.52 15.44
N PRO A 65 -1.94 0.22 15.71
CA PRO A 65 -0.86 -0.75 15.72
C PRO A 65 -0.13 -0.82 14.38
N HIS A 66 1.13 -1.25 14.44
CA HIS A 66 1.83 -1.68 13.24
C HIS A 66 1.45 -3.12 12.94
N VAL A 67 1.27 -3.42 11.67
CA VAL A 67 0.93 -4.74 11.17
C VAL A 67 2.02 -5.25 10.25
N LEU A 68 2.28 -6.56 10.32
CA LEU A 68 3.20 -7.20 9.39
C LEU A 68 2.57 -7.26 8.01
N VAL A 69 3.26 -6.72 7.01
CA VAL A 69 2.90 -6.86 5.60
C VAL A 69 3.98 -7.65 4.88
N HIS A 70 3.59 -8.42 3.86
CA HIS A 70 4.52 -9.24 3.07
C HIS A 70 5.57 -8.44 2.30
N GLY A 71 5.24 -7.21 1.89
CA GLY A 71 6.08 -6.36 1.04
C GLY A 71 6.03 -6.69 -0.46
N ASP A 72 5.97 -7.98 -0.83
CA ASP A 72 5.81 -8.42 -2.24
C ASP A 72 4.81 -9.57 -2.40
N LEU A 73 3.52 -9.35 -2.09
CA LEU A 73 2.51 -10.40 -2.25
C LEU A 73 2.06 -10.52 -3.72
N SER A 74 2.93 -11.12 -4.53
CA SER A 74 2.70 -11.43 -5.94
C SER A 74 2.23 -12.88 -6.13
N ASN A 75 1.74 -13.23 -7.32
CA ASN A 75 1.31 -14.59 -7.64
C ASN A 75 2.42 -15.63 -7.46
N ASN A 76 3.67 -15.24 -7.67
CA ASN A 76 4.84 -16.13 -7.52
C ASN A 76 5.11 -16.49 -6.05
N ASN A 77 4.59 -15.68 -5.11
CA ASN A 77 4.80 -15.83 -3.68
C ASN A 77 3.60 -16.50 -2.97
N ILE A 78 2.62 -16.98 -3.75
CA ILE A 78 1.43 -17.67 -3.25
C ILE A 78 1.44 -19.10 -3.77
N ILE A 79 1.53 -20.07 -2.87
CA ILE A 79 1.41 -21.48 -3.19
C ILE A 79 -0.07 -21.87 -3.13
N VAL A 80 -0.58 -22.46 -4.20
CA VAL A 80 -1.93 -23.01 -4.28
C VAL A 80 -1.88 -24.51 -4.55
N ASP A 81 -2.94 -25.24 -4.18
CA ASP A 81 -3.13 -26.62 -4.61
C ASP A 81 -3.91 -26.71 -5.93
N ASP A 82 -4.17 -27.94 -6.39
CA ASP A 82 -4.92 -28.25 -7.61
C ASP A 82 -6.36 -27.70 -7.62
N SER A 83 -6.90 -27.33 -6.44
CA SER A 83 -8.23 -26.71 -6.28
C SER A 83 -8.18 -25.17 -6.25
N ASN A 84 -7.01 -24.56 -6.48
CA ASN A 84 -6.73 -23.13 -6.29
C ASN A 84 -6.90 -22.64 -4.85
N THR A 85 -6.82 -23.54 -3.87
CA THR A 85 -6.83 -23.18 -2.45
C THR A 85 -5.42 -22.77 -2.04
N VAL A 86 -5.28 -21.62 -1.38
CA VAL A 86 -3.97 -21.15 -0.87
C VAL A 86 -3.46 -22.11 0.20
N ARG A 87 -2.26 -22.66 -0.03
CA ARG A 87 -1.54 -23.57 0.86
C ARG A 87 -0.42 -22.89 1.62
N GLY A 88 0.14 -21.82 1.09
CA GLY A 88 1.22 -21.09 1.74
C GLY A 88 1.51 -19.74 1.10
N ILE A 89 2.18 -18.89 1.87
CA ILE A 89 2.81 -17.65 1.41
C ILE A 89 4.30 -17.79 1.70
N ILE A 90 5.13 -17.47 0.71
CA ILE A 90 6.60 -17.63 0.74
C ILE A 90 7.29 -16.32 0.37
N ASP A 91 8.61 -16.25 0.57
CA ASP A 91 9.45 -15.09 0.27
C ASP A 91 9.12 -13.83 1.10
N LEU A 92 9.24 -14.00 2.42
CA LEU A 92 9.07 -12.92 3.41
C LEU A 92 10.29 -11.96 3.48
N GLY A 93 11.20 -11.99 2.49
CA GLY A 93 12.42 -11.16 2.50
C GLY A 93 12.16 -9.66 2.49
N TRP A 94 10.95 -9.26 2.08
CA TRP A 94 10.47 -7.88 2.02
C TRP A 94 9.43 -7.55 3.09
N ALA A 95 9.20 -8.47 4.03
CA ALA A 95 8.19 -8.27 5.06
C ALA A 95 8.60 -7.13 6.01
N GLU A 96 7.69 -6.20 6.26
CA GLU A 96 7.94 -5.00 7.08
C GLU A 96 6.76 -4.80 8.06
N LEU A 97 7.05 -4.28 9.25
CA LEU A 97 6.02 -3.74 10.15
C LEU A 97 5.66 -2.32 9.68
N VAL A 98 4.42 -2.17 9.21
CA VAL A 98 3.92 -0.92 8.64
C VAL A 98 2.74 -0.44 9.49
N PRO A 99 2.61 0.88 9.78
CA PRO A 99 1.42 1.40 10.45
C PRO A 99 0.16 0.94 9.74
N LEU A 100 -0.86 0.47 10.49
CA LEU A 100 -2.10 -0.07 9.92
C LEU A 100 -2.70 0.82 8.83
N GLN A 101 -2.67 2.14 9.06
CA GLN A 101 -3.21 3.10 8.11
C GLN A 101 -2.53 3.05 6.74
N PHE A 102 -1.25 2.68 6.64
CA PHE A 102 -0.52 2.56 5.37
C PHE A 102 -0.40 1.12 4.85
N ALA A 103 -0.78 0.13 5.66
CA ALA A 103 -0.74 -1.29 5.29
C ALA A 103 -1.90 -1.71 4.37
N ALA A 104 -3.02 -1.01 4.40
CA ALA A 104 -4.22 -1.28 3.62
C ALA A 104 -4.00 -1.06 2.10
N SER A 105 -3.56 -2.11 1.41
CA SER A 105 -3.32 -2.14 -0.02
C SER A 105 -3.90 -3.39 -0.67
N TYR A 106 -4.30 -3.27 -1.94
CA TYR A 106 -4.70 -4.43 -2.73
C TYR A 106 -3.44 -5.27 -3.06
N PRO A 107 -3.58 -6.60 -3.17
CA PRO A 107 -2.51 -7.44 -3.69
C PRO A 107 -1.98 -6.93 -5.04
N ARG A 108 -0.71 -7.17 -5.35
CA ARG A 108 -0.06 -6.61 -6.55
C ARG A 108 -0.78 -6.98 -7.84
N PHE A 109 -1.30 -8.21 -7.94
CA PHE A 109 -2.08 -8.68 -9.09
C PHE A 109 -3.48 -8.04 -9.21
N LEU A 110 -3.95 -7.35 -8.16
CA LEU A 110 -5.17 -6.53 -8.15
C LEU A 110 -4.87 -5.02 -8.19
N THR A 111 -3.62 -4.65 -8.45
CA THR A 111 -3.15 -3.27 -8.46
C THR A 111 -2.42 -2.98 -9.77
N HIS A 112 -2.56 -1.78 -10.30
CA HIS A 112 -1.89 -1.36 -11.53
C HIS A 112 -0.67 -0.52 -11.21
N GLU A 113 0.51 -1.11 -11.34
CA GLU A 113 1.75 -0.35 -11.32
C GLU A 113 1.78 0.60 -12.53
N PRO A 114 2.33 1.82 -12.36
CA PRO A 114 2.50 2.73 -13.46
C PRO A 114 3.43 2.12 -14.52
N ASP A 115 3.13 2.35 -15.80
CA ASP A 115 4.02 1.96 -16.89
C ASP A 115 5.28 2.84 -16.97
N GLU A 116 6.15 2.56 -17.95
CA GLU A 116 7.39 3.31 -18.16
C GLU A 116 7.14 4.81 -18.43
N GLU A 117 5.95 5.17 -18.92
CA GLU A 117 5.51 6.54 -19.16
C GLU A 117 4.95 7.20 -17.90
N GLY A 118 4.72 6.43 -16.83
CA GLY A 118 4.13 6.90 -15.58
C GLY A 118 2.60 6.95 -15.64
N SER A 119 1.99 6.30 -16.64
CA SER A 119 0.55 6.15 -16.73
C SER A 119 0.10 5.05 -15.78
N PHE A 120 -0.89 5.38 -14.94
CA PHE A 120 -1.58 4.43 -14.07
C PHE A 120 -2.81 3.81 -14.76
N THR A 121 -3.04 4.14 -16.04
CA THR A 121 -4.25 3.77 -16.77
C THR A 121 -4.02 2.48 -17.57
N ILE A 122 -4.90 1.50 -17.41
CA ILE A 122 -4.91 0.29 -18.24
C ILE A 122 -6.03 0.37 -19.30
N SER A 123 -5.81 -0.24 -20.47
CA SER A 123 -6.82 -0.40 -21.52
C SER A 123 -8.21 -0.82 -20.99
N GLY A 124 -9.29 -0.27 -21.56
CA GLY A 124 -10.64 -0.33 -20.98
C GLY A 124 -11.16 -1.73 -20.62
N HIS A 125 -10.86 -2.78 -21.40
CA HIS A 125 -11.33 -4.14 -21.11
C HIS A 125 -10.62 -4.83 -19.94
N LEU A 126 -9.33 -4.54 -19.71
CA LEU A 126 -8.63 -5.02 -18.53
C LEU A 126 -9.12 -4.30 -17.26
N ASN A 127 -9.55 -3.04 -17.41
CA ASN A 127 -10.01 -2.22 -16.30
C ASN A 127 -11.30 -2.81 -15.67
N ASP A 128 -12.26 -3.24 -16.49
CA ASP A 128 -13.53 -3.84 -16.00
C ASP A 128 -13.33 -5.13 -15.21
N ARG A 129 -12.43 -6.01 -15.66
CA ARG A 129 -12.14 -7.26 -14.95
C ARG A 129 -11.43 -6.99 -13.63
N LEU A 130 -10.42 -6.12 -13.63
CA LEU A 130 -9.73 -5.73 -12.40
C LEU A 130 -10.68 -5.10 -11.39
N LEU A 131 -11.56 -4.18 -11.83
CA LEU A 131 -12.53 -3.54 -10.95
C LEU A 131 -13.47 -4.56 -10.31
N ARG A 132 -13.94 -5.57 -11.06
CA ARG A 132 -14.72 -6.68 -10.51
C ARG A 132 -13.92 -7.51 -9.51
N ASP A 133 -12.68 -7.84 -9.83
CA ASP A 133 -11.83 -8.65 -8.95
C ASP A 133 -11.47 -7.88 -7.65
N ARG A 134 -11.25 -6.56 -7.73
CA ARG A 134 -11.08 -5.68 -6.57
C ARG A 134 -12.35 -5.59 -5.74
N ALA A 135 -13.52 -5.43 -6.36
CA ALA A 135 -14.79 -5.41 -5.66
C ALA A 135 -15.07 -6.74 -4.95
N PHE A 136 -14.77 -7.87 -5.60
CA PHE A 136 -14.87 -9.19 -5.00
C PHE A 136 -13.91 -9.34 -3.81
N PHE A 137 -12.64 -8.96 -3.97
CA PHE A 137 -11.65 -8.98 -2.90
C PHE A 137 -12.10 -8.14 -1.71
N LEU A 138 -12.54 -6.90 -1.95
CA LEU A 138 -13.05 -6.00 -0.92
C LEU A 138 -14.28 -6.60 -0.21
N GLY A 139 -15.16 -7.26 -0.96
CA GLY A 139 -16.30 -8.02 -0.42
C GLY A 139 -15.87 -9.15 0.53
N CYS A 140 -14.82 -9.90 0.20
CA CYS A 140 -14.26 -10.92 1.08
C CYS A 140 -13.71 -10.31 2.38
N ILE A 141 -12.98 -9.20 2.29
CA ILE A 141 -12.44 -8.49 3.46
C ILE A 141 -13.60 -7.97 4.34
N LYS A 142 -14.62 -7.36 3.73
CA LYS A 142 -15.83 -6.90 4.44
C LYS A 142 -16.53 -8.03 5.17
N TYR A 143 -16.72 -9.16 4.50
CA TYR A 143 -17.38 -10.34 5.09
C TYR A 143 -16.61 -10.86 6.32
N ARG A 144 -15.28 -10.94 6.24
CA ARG A 144 -14.41 -11.29 7.39
C ARG A 144 -14.52 -10.27 8.51
N ALA A 145 -14.44 -8.98 8.20
CA ALA A 145 -14.53 -7.91 9.19
C ALA A 145 -15.88 -7.85 9.93
N LEU A 146 -16.95 -8.39 9.32
CA LEU A 146 -18.27 -8.55 9.94
C LEU A 146 -18.44 -9.86 10.73
N LYS A 147 -17.61 -10.88 10.44
CA LYS A 147 -17.68 -12.21 11.05
C LYS A 147 -16.78 -12.38 12.26
N ASP A 148 -15.59 -11.80 12.21
CA ASP A 148 -14.81 -11.60 13.44
C ASP A 148 -15.58 -10.58 14.26
N ASP A 149 -15.93 -10.95 15.50
CA ASP A 149 -16.84 -10.27 16.43
C ASP A 149 -16.31 -8.89 16.91
N GLY A 150 -15.93 -8.02 15.97
CA GLY A 150 -15.48 -6.66 16.21
C GLY A 150 -13.98 -6.47 16.41
N SER A 151 -13.08 -7.29 15.82
CA SER A 151 -11.67 -6.89 15.76
C SER A 151 -11.58 -5.55 15.01
N SER A 152 -11.36 -4.47 15.76
CA SER A 152 -11.34 -3.09 15.27
C SER A 152 -10.36 -2.92 14.10
N ILE A 153 -9.31 -3.75 14.06
CA ILE A 153 -8.28 -3.75 13.03
C ILE A 153 -8.83 -4.23 11.69
N MET A 154 -9.63 -5.30 11.65
CA MET A 154 -10.18 -5.83 10.39
C MET A 154 -11.20 -4.86 9.79
N GLN A 155 -12.01 -4.23 10.64
CA GLN A 155 -12.94 -3.19 10.22
C GLN A 155 -12.20 -1.94 9.72
N THR A 156 -11.16 -1.51 10.44
CA THR A 156 -10.30 -0.39 10.03
C THR A 156 -9.61 -0.69 8.70
N PHE A 157 -9.07 -1.89 8.52
CA PHE A 157 -8.43 -2.32 7.28
C PHE A 157 -9.39 -2.29 6.09
N TYR A 158 -10.62 -2.81 6.27
CA TYR A 158 -11.69 -2.69 5.28
C TYR A 158 -11.99 -1.23 4.93
N GLN A 159 -12.21 -0.38 5.94
CA GLN A 159 -12.54 1.03 5.73
C GLN A 159 -11.44 1.76 4.98
N LEU A 160 -10.17 1.49 5.30
CA LEU A 160 -9.01 2.05 4.60
C LEU A 160 -8.92 1.59 3.15
N LEU A 161 -9.19 0.31 2.87
CA LEU A 161 -9.21 -0.23 1.51
C LEU A 161 -10.37 0.29 0.65
N ALA A 162 -11.48 0.67 1.27
CA ALA A 162 -12.69 1.15 0.62
C ALA A 162 -12.67 2.66 0.32
N ARG A 163 -11.62 3.40 0.74
CA ARG A 163 -11.53 4.85 0.51
C ARG A 163 -11.40 5.16 -0.98
N GLU A 164 -12.01 6.27 -1.39
CA GLU A 164 -11.90 6.78 -2.77
C GLU A 164 -10.45 7.15 -3.14
N ASP A 165 -9.69 7.66 -2.17
CA ASP A 165 -8.29 8.06 -2.37
C ASP A 165 -7.28 6.92 -2.13
N GLN A 166 -7.73 5.67 -1.94
CA GLN A 166 -6.87 4.55 -1.57
C GLN A 166 -5.71 4.33 -2.55
N ILE A 167 -5.96 4.46 -3.86
CA ILE A 167 -4.95 4.30 -4.92
C ILE A 167 -3.88 5.38 -4.82
N ALA A 168 -4.31 6.65 -4.75
CA ALA A 168 -3.40 7.79 -4.64
C ALA A 168 -2.56 7.72 -3.37
N ARG A 169 -3.18 7.32 -2.26
CA ARG A 169 -2.54 7.11 -0.97
C ARG A 169 -1.52 5.97 -0.99
N HIS A 170 -1.87 4.85 -1.61
CA HIS A 170 -0.96 3.72 -1.79
C HIS A 170 0.28 4.12 -2.60
N TRP A 171 0.11 4.77 -3.75
CA TRP A 171 1.25 5.15 -4.58
C TRP A 171 2.09 6.28 -3.97
N TRP A 172 1.46 7.20 -3.25
CA TRP A 172 2.17 8.23 -2.48
C TRP A 172 3.11 7.62 -1.44
N ILE A 173 2.66 6.63 -0.65
CA ILE A 173 3.54 5.99 0.34
C ILE A 173 4.58 5.10 -0.33
N THR A 174 4.22 4.37 -1.38
CA THR A 174 5.15 3.50 -2.12
C THR A 174 6.29 4.32 -2.75
N ALA A 175 6.01 5.51 -3.28
CA ALA A 175 7.01 6.45 -3.80
C ALA A 175 8.06 6.88 -2.76
N ALA A 176 7.79 6.73 -1.44
CA ALA A 176 8.77 7.04 -0.41
C ALA A 176 9.94 6.04 -0.39
N SER A 177 9.74 4.84 -0.95
CA SER A 177 10.71 3.75 -0.96
C SER A 177 11.16 3.34 -2.37
N ARG A 178 10.30 3.56 -3.39
CA ARG A 178 10.53 3.18 -4.78
C ARG A 178 10.73 4.41 -5.68
N ILE A 179 11.88 4.47 -6.36
CA ILE A 179 12.28 5.62 -7.19
C ILE A 179 11.54 5.68 -8.53
N ASP A 180 11.29 4.53 -9.13
CA ASP A 180 10.45 4.34 -10.32
C ASP A 180 9.03 4.88 -10.07
N ILE A 181 8.42 4.49 -8.95
CA ILE A 181 7.10 4.97 -8.55
C ILE A 181 7.11 6.47 -8.24
N HIS A 182 8.20 6.99 -7.66
CA HIS A 182 8.34 8.43 -7.45
C HIS A 182 8.30 9.21 -8.75
N HIS A 183 9.02 8.77 -9.79
CA HIS A 183 8.98 9.44 -11.09
C HIS A 183 7.57 9.41 -11.69
N ALA A 184 6.89 8.26 -11.62
CA ALA A 184 5.51 8.15 -12.10
C ALA A 184 4.57 9.11 -11.36
N MET A 185 4.68 9.18 -10.03
CA MET A 185 3.89 10.11 -9.21
C MET A 185 4.20 11.58 -9.52
N VAL A 186 5.46 11.93 -9.78
CA VAL A 186 5.83 13.29 -10.21
C VAL A 186 5.20 13.64 -11.55
N ARG A 187 5.25 12.72 -12.53
CA ARG A 187 4.68 12.94 -13.88
C ARG A 187 3.17 13.15 -13.87
N CYS A 188 2.45 12.47 -12.98
CA CYS A 188 1.00 12.66 -12.81
C CYS A 188 0.63 13.73 -11.78
N ASP A 189 1.58 14.58 -11.37
CA ASP A 189 1.41 15.64 -10.37
C ASP A 189 0.83 15.14 -9.04
N TRP A 190 1.26 13.96 -8.61
CA TRP A 190 0.82 13.27 -7.40
C TRP A 190 -0.68 12.93 -7.37
N ASN A 191 -1.30 12.83 -8.55
CA ASN A 191 -2.72 12.53 -8.73
C ASN A 191 -2.91 11.36 -9.70
N PRO A 192 -2.55 10.12 -9.31
CA PRO A 192 -2.74 8.96 -10.16
C PRO A 192 -4.24 8.71 -10.36
N LYS A 193 -4.68 8.75 -11.61
CA LYS A 193 -6.04 8.34 -11.98
C LYS A 193 -6.07 6.83 -12.10
N GLY A 194 -6.88 6.18 -11.25
CA GLY A 194 -7.22 4.76 -11.33
C GLY A 194 -8.63 4.57 -11.88
#